data_AF-A0A653BUT4-F1
#
_entry.id   AF-A0A653BUT4-F1
#
_cell.length_a   1.000
_cell.length_b   1.000
_cell.length_c   1.000
_cell.angle_alpha   90.00
_cell.angle_beta   90.00
_cell.angle_gamma   90.00
#
_symmetry.space_group_name_H-M   'P 1'
#
loop_
_entity.id
_entity.type
_entity.pdbx_description
1 polymer ?
#
loop_
_entity_poly.entity_id
_entity_poly.type
_entity_poly.pdbx_seq_one_letter_code
_entity_poly.pdbx_strand_id
1 'polypeptide(L)' 'MRQVLDNWNGGVTIGGSKISNLRFADHTTLIAASQEELVALLNILEQHSAACGLGINYNKTKVMIIESMIIIEKYSQ' A
#
# COMPACT_ATOMS: atom_id res chain seq x y z
N MET A 1 -13.52 3.13 6.88
CA MET A 1 -12.11 2.84 6.52
C MET A 1 -11.21 4.06 6.28
N ARG A 2 -11.62 5.32 6.56
CA ARG A 2 -10.74 6.49 6.30
C ARG A 2 -9.49 6.57 7.20
N GLN A 3 -9.52 5.90 8.36
CA GLN A 3 -8.53 6.05 9.44
C GLN A 3 -7.66 4.82 9.69
N VAL A 4 -7.73 3.81 8.81
CA VAL A 4 -7.07 2.50 9.04
C VAL A 4 -5.57 2.64 9.27
N LEU A 5 -4.94 3.65 8.65
CA LEU A 5 -3.50 3.85 8.64
C LEU A 5 -3.06 5.16 9.32
N ASP A 6 -3.92 5.80 10.12
CA ASP A 6 -3.60 7.10 10.75
C ASP A 6 -2.35 7.03 11.66
N ASN A 7 -2.06 5.86 12.23
CA ASN A 7 -0.87 5.61 13.07
C ASN A 7 0.22 4.79 12.37
N TRP A 8 0.10 4.60 11.05
CA TRP A 8 1.06 3.83 10.28
C TRP A 8 2.26 4.68 9.86
N ASN A 9 3.47 4.25 10.22
CA ASN A 9 4.72 4.95 9.85
C ASN A 9 5.49 4.22 8.73
N GLY A 10 4.88 3.28 8.04
CA GLY A 10 5.47 2.63 6.86
C GLY A 10 5.00 3.25 5.54
N GLY A 11 5.57 2.81 4.43
CA GLY A 11 5.18 3.16 3.08
C GLY A 11 6.40 3.47 2.21
N VAL A 12 6.13 3.94 1.00
CA VAL A 12 7.17 4.40 0.07
C VAL A 12 7.20 5.92 0.04
N THR A 13 8.39 6.51 0.04
CA THR A 13 8.55 7.98 -0.06
C THR A 13 8.46 8.41 -1.52
N ILE A 14 7.51 9.30 -1.82
CA ILE A 14 7.31 9.92 -3.14
C ILE A 14 7.25 11.43 -2.94
N GLY A 15 8.16 12.18 -3.57
CA GLY A 15 8.21 13.64 -3.45
C GLY A 15 8.34 14.15 -2.01
N GLY A 16 9.03 13.41 -1.14
CA GLY A 16 9.19 13.75 0.29
C GLY A 16 8.01 13.35 1.18
N SER A 17 6.93 12.82 0.62
CA SER A 17 5.76 12.32 1.37
C SER A 17 5.77 10.80 1.44
N LYS A 18 5.44 10.23 2.59
CA LYS A 18 5.27 8.78 2.76
C LYS A 18 3.86 8.36 2.32
N ILE A 19 3.79 7.42 1.39
CA ILE A 19 2.54 6.90 0.83
C ILE A 19 2.41 5.43 1.19
N SER A 20 1.35 5.08 1.92
CA SER A 20 1.05 3.72 2.37
C SER A 20 -0.20 3.12 1.72
N ASN A 21 -1.07 3.95 1.13
CA ASN A 21 -2.25 3.48 0.41
C ASN A 21 -2.75 4.48 -0.64
N LEU A 22 -3.45 3.94 -1.64
CA LEU A 22 -4.29 4.68 -2.58
C LEU A 22 -5.71 4.16 -2.46
N ARG A 23 -6.70 5.05 -2.47
CA ARG A 23 -8.11 4.69 -2.34
C ARG A 23 -8.95 5.37 -3.41
N PHE A 24 -9.74 4.57 -4.13
CA PHE A 24 -10.73 5.06 -5.07
C PHE A 24 -12.04 4.28 -4.88
N ALA A 25 -13.12 5.00 -4.52
CA ALA A 25 -14.38 4.38 -4.10
C ALA A 25 -14.18 3.32 -2.99
N ASP A 26 -14.53 2.07 -3.27
CA ASP A 26 -14.37 0.87 -2.43
C ASP A 26 -13.02 0.17 -2.64
N HIS A 27 -12.29 0.50 -3.71
CA HIS A 27 -11.00 -0.10 -4.02
C HIS A 27 -9.90 0.56 -3.19
N THR A 28 -9.05 -0.27 -2.59
CA THR A 28 -7.88 0.16 -1.81
C THR A 28 -6.65 -0.60 -2.30
N THR A 29 -5.58 0.13 -2.62
CA THR A 29 -4.26 -0.41 -2.94
C THR A 29 -3.32 -0.07 -1.79
N LEU A 30 -2.68 -1.08 -1.19
CA LEU A 30 -1.66 -0.90 -0.15
C LEU A 30 -0.28 -0.79 -0.79
N ILE A 31 0.58 0.06 -0.24
CA ILE A 31 1.94 0.30 -0.71
C ILE A 31 2.89 0.17 0.48
N ALA A 32 3.91 -0.66 0.33
CA ALA A 32 4.90 -0.95 1.36
C ALA A 32 6.29 -1.07 0.73
N ALA A 33 7.34 -0.80 1.51
CA ALA A 33 8.72 -0.94 1.04
C ALA A 33 9.22 -2.39 1.10
N SER A 34 8.55 -3.26 1.86
CA SER A 34 8.89 -4.68 1.98
C SER A 34 7.65 -5.57 2.08
N GLN A 35 7.86 -6.88 1.92
CA GLN A 35 6.79 -7.87 2.09
C GLN A 35 6.30 -7.94 3.53
N GLU A 36 7.20 -7.88 4.52
CA GLU A 36 6.88 -7.91 5.95
C GLU A 36 5.97 -6.73 6.31
N GLU A 37 6.31 -5.56 5.76
CA GLU A 37 5.54 -4.35 5.92
C GLU A 37 4.15 -4.47 5.27
N LEU A 38 4.07 -5.04 4.06
CA LEU A 38 2.80 -5.29 3.38
C LEU A 38 1.89 -6.23 4.17
N VAL A 39 2.46 -7.29 4.76
CA VAL A 39 1.71 -8.24 5.60
C VAL A 39 1.17 -7.54 6.85
N ALA A 40 1.97 -6.71 7.51
CA ALA A 40 1.51 -5.92 8.66
C ALA A 40 0.37 -4.96 8.28
N LEU A 41 0.48 -4.27 7.14
CA LEU A 41 -0.58 -3.41 6.62
C LEU A 41 -1.88 -4.17 6.33
N LEU A 42 -1.77 -5.34 5.70
CA LEU A 42 -2.92 -6.18 5.38
C LEU A 42 -3.66 -6.62 6.65
N ASN A 43 -2.92 -7.01 7.69
CA ASN A 43 -3.50 -7.40 8.98
C ASN A 43 -4.28 -6.25 9.62
N ILE A 44 -3.74 -5.03 9.62
CA ILE A 44 -4.42 -3.83 10.15
C ILE A 44 -5.70 -3.53 9.36
N LEU A 45 -5.63 -3.64 8.03
CA LEU A 45 -6.78 -3.43 7.15
C LEU A 45 -7.87 -4.47 7.38
N GLU A 46 -7.51 -5.74 7.50
CA GLU A 46 -8.45 -6.83 7.75
C GLU A 46 -9.19 -6.64 9.09
N GLN A 47 -8.46 -6.32 10.16
CA GLN A 47 -9.05 -6.06 11.48
C GLN A 47 -10.06 -4.89 11.44
N HIS A 48 -9.68 -3.77 10.83
CA HIS A 48 -10.58 -2.61 10.71
C HIS A 48 -11.78 -2.89 9.79
N SER A 49 -11.56 -3.63 8.69
CA SER A 49 -12.62 -4.03 7.77
C SER A 49 -13.65 -4.89 8.50
N ALA A 50 -13.19 -5.91 9.25
CA ALA A 50 -14.05 -6.79 10.02
C ALA A 50 -14.85 -6.02 11.09
N ALA A 51 -14.23 -5.07 11.79
CA ALA A 51 -14.91 -4.19 12.73
C ALA A 51 -16.00 -3.31 12.07
N CYS A 52 -15.86 -3.01 10.77
CA CYS A 52 -16.87 -2.30 9.98
C CYS A 52 -17.91 -3.23 9.34
N GLY A 53 -17.88 -4.55 9.60
CA GLY A 53 -18.75 -5.54 8.95
C GLY A 53 -18.41 -5.81 7.49
N LEU A 54 -17.19 -5.49 7.06
CA LEU A 54 -16.70 -5.66 5.70
C LEU A 54 -15.63 -6.76 5.63
N GLY A 55 -15.53 -7.44 4.49
CA GLY A 55 -14.49 -8.45 4.23
C GLY A 55 -13.60 -8.07 3.06
N ILE A 56 -12.35 -8.56 3.08
CA ILE A 56 -11.43 -8.46 1.94
C ILE A 56 -11.75 -9.56 0.94
N ASN A 57 -11.88 -9.21 -0.34
CA ASN A 57 -12.09 -10.18 -1.41
C ASN A 57 -10.75 -10.70 -1.96
N TYR A 58 -10.21 -11.75 -1.33
CA TYR A 58 -8.92 -12.34 -1.72
C TYR A 58 -8.85 -12.83 -3.16
N ASN A 59 -9.97 -13.24 -3.77
CA ASN A 59 -10.00 -13.67 -5.17
C ASN A 59 -9.74 -12.50 -6.13
N LYS A 60 -10.17 -11.29 -5.75
CA LYS A 60 -9.98 -10.05 -6.53
C LYS A 60 -8.70 -9.32 -6.15
N THR A 61 -8.20 -9.49 -4.92
CA THR A 61 -6.95 -8.89 -4.47
C THR A 61 -5.75 -9.51 -5.19
N LYS A 62 -4.82 -8.67 -5.66
CA LYS A 62 -3.57 -9.08 -6.32
C LYS A 62 -2.39 -8.41 -5.64
N VAL A 63 -1.27 -9.11 -5.59
CA VAL A 63 0.02 -8.56 -5.14
C VAL A 63 0.84 -8.22 -6.38
N MET A 64 1.42 -7.02 -6.38
CA MET A 64 2.34 -6.57 -7.41
C MET A 64 3.66 -6.23 -6.74
N ILE A 65 4.76 -6.74 -7.31
CA ILE A 65 6.11 -6.38 -6.91
C ILE A 65 6.63 -5.39 -7.95
N ILE A 66 7.01 -4.20 -7.49
CA ILE A 66 7.59 -3.16 -8.33
C ILE A 66 9.05 -3.07 -7.95
N GLU A 67 9.93 -3.54 -8.83
CA GLU A 67 11.36 -3.30 -8.69
C GLU A 67 11.69 -1.93 -9.28
N SER A 68 12.61 -1.21 -8.65
CA SER A 68 13.08 0.07 -9.14
C SER A 68 13.75 -0.12 -10.50
N MET A 69 13.07 0.26 -11.58
CA MET A 69 13.72 0.43 -12.88
C MET A 69 14.60 1.68 -12.77
N ILE A 70 15.91 1.48 -12.60
CA ILE A 70 16.89 2.55 -12.66
C ILE A 70 16.87 3.11 -14.10
N ILE A 71 16.13 4.20 -14.31
CA ILE A 71 16.28 5.02 -15.52
C ILE A 71 17.50 5.92 -15.25
N ILE A 72 18.70 5.38 -15.45
CA ILE A 72 19.86 6.27 -15.67
C ILE A 72 19.58 6.93 -17.02
N GLU A 73 19.17 8.20 -16.97
CA GLU A 73 19.15 9.06 -18.13
C GLU A 73 20.54 9.00 -18.79
N LYS A 74 20.62 8.29 -19.93
CA LYS A 74 21.66 8.48 -20.93
C LYS A 74 21.48 9.85 -21.59
N TYR A 75 21.66 10.92 -20.82
CA TYR A 75 21.79 12.29 -21.35
C TYR A 75 23.07 12.91 -20.83
N SER A 76 24.18 12.29 -21.23
CA SER A 76 25.46 12.98 -21.39
C SER A 76 26.04 12.54 -22.72
N GLN A 77 25.64 13.26 -23.77
CA GLN A 77 26.50 13.71 -24.87
C GLN A 77 25.97 15.06 -25.34
#